data_AF-A0A9E5P5G2-F1
#
_entry.id   AF-A0A9E5P5G2-F1
#
_cell.length_a   1.000
_cell.length_b   1.000
_cell.length_c   1.000
_cell.angle_alpha   90.00
_cell.angle_beta   90.00
_cell.angle_gamma   90.00
#
_symmetry.space_group_name_H-M   'P 1'
#
loop_
_entity.id
_entity.type
_entity.pdbx_description
1 polymer ?
#
loop_
_entity_poly.entity_id
_entity_poly.type
_entity_poly.pdbx_seq_one_letter_code
_entity_poly.pdbx_strand_id
1 'polypeptide(L)'
;MFRKEIRDLIWVYFFVSLGGLMLHVRIHPPQDSMFNWIATGIAAVNAFLLPFLFNSPRTVAWAYLFTWATVVTGTVLMAYFSLISWDPSKLSITPRTVILNSTLPDIVILMAKLPLAH
;
A
#
# COMPACT_ATOMS: atom_id res chain seq x y z
N MET A 1 -13.28 16.20 -15.09
CA MET A 1 -13.62 16.45 -13.68
C MET A 1 -14.24 15.18 -13.10
N PHE A 2 -13.93 14.79 -11.86
CA PHE A 2 -14.51 13.58 -11.26
C PHE A 2 -16.01 13.70 -11.09
N ARG A 3 -16.74 12.57 -11.21
CA ARG A 3 -18.17 12.51 -10.87
C ARG A 3 -18.35 12.90 -9.40
N LYS A 4 -19.34 13.73 -9.10
CA LYS A 4 -19.47 14.39 -7.79
C LYS A 4 -19.66 13.37 -6.66
N GLU A 5 -20.31 12.27 -6.95
CA GLU A 5 -20.70 11.20 -6.03
C GLU A 5 -19.51 10.38 -5.52
N ILE A 6 -18.45 10.25 -6.33
CA ILE A 6 -17.26 9.43 -6.03
C ILE A 6 -15.99 10.26 -5.82
N ARG A 7 -16.07 11.58 -6.03
CA ARG A 7 -14.91 12.48 -6.00
C ARG A 7 -14.16 12.41 -4.68
N ASP A 8 -14.88 12.42 -3.57
CA ASP A 8 -14.28 12.49 -2.24
C ASP A 8 -13.59 11.16 -1.91
N LEU A 9 -14.18 10.02 -2.28
CA LEU A 9 -13.57 8.70 -2.16
C LEU A 9 -12.28 8.59 -2.99
N ILE A 10 -12.29 9.10 -4.23
CA ILE A 10 -11.08 9.12 -5.08
C ILE A 10 -9.96 9.92 -4.42
N TRP A 11 -10.26 11.08 -3.83
CA TRP A 11 -9.26 11.88 -3.12
C TRP A 11 -8.75 11.21 -1.85
N VAL A 12 -9.63 10.59 -1.05
CA VAL A 12 -9.22 9.81 0.12
C VAL A 12 -8.29 8.67 -0.30
N TYR A 13 -8.66 7.91 -1.35
CA TYR A 13 -7.83 6.85 -1.89
C TYR A 13 -6.48 7.37 -2.39
N PHE A 14 -6.46 8.52 -3.07
CA PHE A 14 -5.25 9.20 -3.52
C PHE A 14 -4.33 9.54 -2.34
N PHE A 15 -4.83 10.20 -1.31
CA PHE A 15 -4.01 10.62 -0.17
C PHE A 15 -3.50 9.43 0.66
N VAL A 16 -4.32 8.39 0.86
CA VAL A 16 -3.87 7.15 1.50
C VAL A 16 -2.75 6.49 0.68
N SER A 17 -2.90 6.42 -0.64
CA SER A 17 -1.88 5.85 -1.53
C SER A 17 -0.62 6.70 -1.59
N LEU A 18 -0.74 8.02 -1.56
CA LEU A 18 0.39 8.95 -1.50
C LEU A 18 1.15 8.82 -0.18
N GLY A 19 0.45 8.70 0.95
CA GLY A 19 1.06 8.40 2.25
C GLY A 19 1.83 7.07 2.22
N GLY A 20 1.24 6.02 1.62
CA GLY A 20 1.91 4.74 1.41
C GLY A 20 3.17 4.85 0.54
N LEU A 21 3.14 5.64 -0.53
CA LEU A 21 4.33 5.93 -1.35
C LEU A 21 5.43 6.63 -0.53
N MET A 22 5.07 7.63 0.27
CA MET A 22 6.04 8.34 1.11
C MET A 22 6.65 7.42 2.18
N LEU A 23 5.87 6.49 2.74
CA LEU A 23 6.38 5.45 3.65
C LEU A 23 7.38 4.53 2.94
N HIS A 24 7.08 4.10 1.71
CA HIS A 24 8.02 3.29 0.92
C HIS A 24 9.34 4.01 0.67
N VAL A 25 9.30 5.28 0.24
CA VAL A 25 10.54 6.05 0.00
C VAL A 25 11.35 6.24 1.29
N ARG A 26 10.68 6.36 2.44
CA ARG A 26 11.34 6.52 3.74
C ARG A 26 11.97 5.21 4.25
N ILE A 27 11.27 4.08 4.13
CA ILE A 27 11.70 2.79 4.70
C ILE A 27 12.62 2.04 3.72
N HIS A 28 12.36 2.17 2.43
CA HIS A 28 13.07 1.50 1.35
C HIS A 28 13.49 2.52 0.28
N PRO A 29 14.55 3.31 0.55
CA PRO A 29 14.99 4.31 -0.40
C PRO A 29 15.34 3.64 -1.75
N PRO A 30 14.78 4.11 -2.89
CA PRO A 30 14.98 3.45 -4.18
C PRO A 30 16.45 3.39 -4.60
N GLN A 31 17.25 4.37 -4.19
CA GLN A 31 18.68 4.43 -4.50
C GLN A 31 19.50 3.28 -3.89
N ASP A 32 18.97 2.61 -2.86
CA ASP A 32 19.72 1.58 -2.13
C ASP A 32 19.67 0.21 -2.83
N SER A 33 18.60 -0.09 -3.58
CA SER A 33 18.51 -1.35 -4.33
C SER A 33 17.46 -1.33 -5.45
N MET A 34 17.67 -2.16 -6.47
CA MET A 34 16.67 -2.41 -7.52
C MET A 34 15.36 -2.99 -6.96
N PHE A 35 15.43 -3.75 -5.87
CA PHE A 35 14.25 -4.31 -5.23
C PHE A 35 13.35 -3.21 -4.63
N ASN A 36 13.96 -2.18 -4.04
CA ASN A 36 13.25 -1.01 -3.50
C ASN A 36 12.56 -0.20 -4.60
N TRP A 37 13.13 -0.15 -5.80
CA TRP A 37 12.51 0.47 -6.97
C TRP A 37 11.19 -0.20 -7.36
N ILE A 38 11.10 -1.53 -7.29
CA ILE A 38 9.87 -2.26 -7.62
C ILE A 38 8.75 -1.86 -6.66
N ALA A 39 9.02 -1.91 -5.35
CA ALA A 39 8.04 -1.55 -4.33
C ALA A 39 7.58 -0.09 -4.47
N THR A 40 8.52 0.84 -4.65
CA THR A 40 8.23 2.27 -4.83
C THR A 40 7.47 2.54 -6.13
N GLY A 41 7.83 1.86 -7.22
CA GLY A 41 7.13 1.98 -8.51
C GLY A 41 5.68 1.51 -8.42
N ILE A 42 5.43 0.38 -7.78
CA ILE A 42 4.07 -0.11 -7.52
C ILE A 42 3.29 0.90 -6.65
N ALA A 43 3.91 1.44 -5.60
CA ALA A 43 3.29 2.46 -4.76
C ALA A 43 2.97 3.75 -5.55
N ALA A 44 3.84 4.16 -6.47
CA ALA A 44 3.63 5.32 -7.33
C ALA A 44 2.46 5.11 -8.30
N VAL A 45 2.35 3.93 -8.92
CA VAL A 45 1.18 3.56 -9.75
C VAL A 45 -0.11 3.60 -8.91
N ASN A 46 -0.05 3.09 -7.68
CA ASN A 46 -1.17 3.14 -6.75
C ASN A 46 -1.60 4.57 -6.37
N ALA A 47 -0.65 5.50 -6.27
CA ALA A 47 -0.93 6.89 -5.93
C ALA A 47 -1.40 7.71 -7.15
N PHE A 48 -0.75 7.56 -8.31
CA PHE A 48 -0.93 8.48 -9.44
C PHE A 48 -1.74 7.92 -10.60
N LEU A 49 -1.96 6.61 -10.69
CA LEU A 49 -2.75 6.00 -11.77
C LEU A 49 -4.08 5.47 -11.25
N LEU A 50 -4.04 4.63 -10.21
CA LEU A 50 -5.20 3.87 -9.76
C LEU A 50 -6.42 4.69 -9.35
N PRO A 51 -6.30 5.79 -8.57
CA PRO A 51 -7.46 6.57 -8.13
C PRO A 51 -8.26 7.11 -9.32
N PHE A 52 -7.55 7.44 -10.40
CA PHE A 52 -8.15 8.01 -11.60
C PHE A 52 -8.88 6.98 -12.47
N LEU A 53 -8.52 5.69 -12.35
CA LEU A 53 -9.20 4.60 -13.07
C LEU A 53 -10.64 4.38 -12.57
N PHE A 54 -10.95 4.74 -11.32
CA PHE A 54 -12.31 4.65 -10.78
C PHE A 54 -13.30 5.61 -11.43
N ASN A 55 -12.81 6.66 -12.11
CA ASN A 55 -13.69 7.68 -12.69
C ASN A 55 -14.33 7.28 -14.04
N SER A 56 -13.88 6.19 -14.67
CA SER A 56 -14.37 5.76 -15.98
C SER A 56 -15.00 4.36 -15.92
N PRO A 57 -16.23 4.18 -16.45
CA PRO A 57 -16.87 2.86 -16.54
C PRO A 57 -16.04 1.82 -17.31
N ARG A 58 -15.18 2.27 -18.24
CA ARG A 58 -14.32 1.37 -19.03
C ARG A 58 -13.13 0.83 -18.23
N THR A 59 -12.73 1.51 -17.16
CA THR A 59 -11.53 1.19 -16.38
C THR A 59 -11.82 0.80 -14.94
N VAL A 60 -13.05 0.97 -14.46
CA VAL A 60 -13.42 0.70 -13.07
C VAL A 60 -13.18 -0.77 -12.68
N ALA A 61 -13.48 -1.73 -13.55
CA ALA A 61 -13.19 -3.14 -13.31
C ALA A 61 -11.68 -3.41 -13.12
N TRP A 62 -10.84 -2.75 -13.93
CA TRP A 62 -9.40 -2.80 -13.78
C TRP A 62 -8.92 -2.14 -12.49
N ALA A 63 -9.53 -1.02 -12.09
CA ALA A 63 -9.22 -0.35 -10.83
C ALA A 63 -9.44 -1.28 -9.62
N TYR A 64 -10.55 -2.04 -9.62
CA TYR A 64 -10.82 -3.05 -8.60
C TYR A 64 -9.79 -4.19 -8.61
N LEU A 65 -9.55 -4.78 -9.78
CA LEU A 65 -8.61 -5.91 -9.91
C LEU A 65 -7.20 -5.51 -9.48
N PHE A 66 -6.72 -4.34 -9.94
CA PHE A 66 -5.41 -3.85 -9.53
C PHE A 66 -5.37 -3.48 -8.06
N THR A 67 -6.43 -2.91 -7.48
CA THR A 67 -6.48 -2.64 -6.02
C THR A 67 -6.32 -3.93 -5.24
N TRP A 68 -7.06 -4.98 -5.60
CA TRP A 68 -6.94 -6.29 -4.94
C TRP A 68 -5.56 -6.89 -5.13
N ALA A 69 -5.04 -6.89 -6.37
CA ALA A 69 -3.73 -7.45 -6.67
C ALA A 69 -2.63 -6.75 -5.85
N THR A 70 -2.59 -5.42 -5.85
CA THR A 70 -1.54 -4.66 -5.16
C THR A 70 -1.66 -4.78 -3.64
N VAL A 71 -2.88 -4.78 -3.09
CA VAL A 71 -3.13 -4.93 -1.66
C VAL A 71 -2.75 -6.34 -1.18
N VAL A 72 -3.15 -7.40 -1.89
CA VAL A 72 -2.79 -8.78 -1.53
C VAL A 72 -1.30 -9.02 -1.66
N THR A 73 -0.69 -8.66 -2.79
CA THR A 73 0.75 -8.83 -3.01
C THR A 73 1.56 -8.04 -1.97
N GLY A 74 1.22 -6.78 -1.73
CA GLY A 74 1.88 -5.96 -0.72
C GLY A 74 1.77 -6.58 0.67
N THR A 75 0.57 -7.03 1.06
CA THR A 75 0.35 -7.65 2.36
C THR A 75 1.17 -8.93 2.55
N VAL A 76 1.14 -9.83 1.57
CA VAL A 76 1.88 -11.11 1.64
C VAL A 76 3.38 -10.84 1.71
N LEU A 77 3.91 -9.96 0.86
CA LEU A 77 5.34 -9.67 0.85
C LEU A 77 5.79 -8.99 2.15
N MET A 78 5.04 -8.00 2.63
CA MET A 78 5.36 -7.30 3.87
C MET A 78 5.30 -8.25 5.07
N ALA A 79 4.26 -9.09 5.16
CA ALA A 79 4.15 -10.10 6.21
C ALA A 79 5.31 -11.11 6.14
N TYR A 80 5.61 -11.62 4.95
CA TYR A 80 6.72 -12.56 4.74
C TYR A 80 8.06 -11.96 5.18
N PHE A 81 8.40 -10.78 4.67
CA PHE A 81 9.66 -10.11 5.01
C PHE A 81 9.73 -9.75 6.49
N SER A 82 8.63 -9.31 7.09
CA SER A 82 8.58 -9.01 8.52
C SER A 82 8.79 -10.24 9.40
N LEU A 83 8.38 -11.43 8.95
CA LEU A 83 8.59 -12.68 9.69
C LEU A 83 10.01 -13.20 9.56
N ILE A 84 10.58 -13.21 8.34
CA ILE A 84 11.94 -13.76 8.12
C ILE A 84 13.05 -12.84 8.62
N SER A 85 12.78 -11.53 8.75
CA SER A 85 13.72 -10.56 9.32
C SER A 85 13.60 -10.45 10.84
N TRP A 86 12.65 -11.16 11.47
CA TRP A 86 12.53 -11.18 12.91
C TRP A 86 13.70 -11.93 13.54
N ASP A 87 14.42 -11.26 14.44
CA ASP A 87 15.55 -11.85 15.17
C ASP A 87 15.18 -12.04 16.65
N PRO A 88 14.86 -13.27 17.09
CA PRO A 88 14.50 -13.55 18.48
C PRO A 88 15.61 -13.20 19.48
N SER A 89 16.87 -13.12 19.03
CA SER A 89 18.00 -12.73 19.89
C SER A 89 18.02 -11.23 20.20
N LYS A 90 17.40 -10.41 19.35
CA LYS A 90 17.34 -8.94 19.50
C LYS A 90 15.99 -8.45 20.02
N LEU A 91 14.90 -9.17 19.69
CA LEU A 91 13.56 -8.69 19.96
C LEU A 91 12.61 -9.83 20.35
N SER A 92 12.07 -9.76 21.57
CA SER A 92 11.03 -10.67 22.03
C SER A 92 9.68 -10.38 21.38
N ILE A 93 8.89 -11.43 21.13
CA ILE A 93 7.54 -11.31 20.57
C ILE A 93 6.59 -10.83 21.67
N THR A 94 6.15 -9.58 21.56
CA THR A 94 5.17 -8.94 22.46
C THR A 94 4.22 -8.10 21.61
N PRO A 95 2.99 -7.78 22.08
CA PRO A 95 2.07 -6.93 21.32
C PRO A 95 2.69 -5.59 20.91
N ARG A 96 3.48 -4.98 21.80
CA ARG A 96 4.19 -3.73 21.51
C ARG A 96 5.20 -3.89 20.38
N THR A 97 5.99 -4.96 20.40
CA THR A 97 7.03 -5.16 19.39
C THR A 97 6.44 -5.54 18.04
N VAL A 98 5.32 -6.28 18.02
CA VAL A 98 4.55 -6.54 16.79
C VAL A 98 4.00 -5.23 16.22
N ILE A 99 3.40 -4.36 17.04
CA ILE A 99 2.81 -3.12 16.51
C ILE A 99 3.89 -2.12 16.06
N LEU A 100 5.01 -2.01 16.76
CA LEU A 100 6.00 -0.93 16.49
C LEU A 100 7.20 -1.35 15.64
N ASN A 101 7.50 -2.65 15.52
CA ASN A 101 8.69 -3.14 14.83
C ASN A 101 8.38 -4.19 13.73
N SER A 102 7.10 -4.34 13.37
CA SER A 102 6.70 -5.13 12.21
C SER A 102 6.01 -4.23 11.19
N THR A 103 5.76 -4.77 10.00
CA THR A 103 4.99 -4.08 8.96
C THR A 103 3.47 -4.14 9.17
N LEU A 104 3.00 -4.61 10.34
CA LEU A 104 1.57 -4.74 10.62
C LEU A 104 0.79 -3.41 10.47
N PRO A 105 1.26 -2.26 11.01
CA PRO A 105 0.55 -0.99 10.83
C PRO A 105 0.46 -0.59 9.36
N ASP A 106 1.55 -0.79 8.61
CA ASP A 106 1.60 -0.47 7.18
C ASP A 106 0.63 -1.35 6.38
N ILE A 107 0.52 -2.64 6.73
CA ILE A 107 -0.46 -3.57 6.13
C ILE A 107 -1.89 -3.10 6.42
N VAL A 108 -2.19 -2.62 7.63
CA VAL A 108 -3.52 -2.10 7.97
C VAL A 108 -3.85 -0.85 7.13
N ILE A 109 -2.89 0.05 6.94
CA ILE A 109 -3.04 1.22 6.06
C ILE A 109 -3.29 0.79 4.61
N LEU A 110 -2.53 -0.20 4.11
CA LEU A 110 -2.71 -0.75 2.76
C LEU A 110 -4.12 -1.37 2.60
N MET A 111 -4.57 -2.14 3.59
CA MET A 111 -5.87 -2.80 3.61
C MET A 111 -7.06 -1.84 3.62
N ALA A 112 -6.90 -0.64 4.19
CA ALA A 112 -7.93 0.39 4.18
C ALA A 112 -8.37 0.80 2.75
N LYS A 113 -7.55 0.50 1.74
CA LYS A 113 -7.87 0.76 0.33
C LYS A 113 -8.97 -0.14 -0.24
N LEU A 114 -9.19 -1.33 0.32
CA LEU A 114 -10.24 -2.25 -0.13
C LEU A 114 -11.65 -1.68 0.08
N PRO A 115 -12.06 -1.26 1.29
CA PRO A 115 -13.37 -0.65 1.48
C PRO A 115 -13.48 0.73 0.82
N LEU A 116 -12.38 1.45 0.59
CA LEU A 116 -12.42 2.73 -0.15
C LEU A 116 -12.65 2.55 -1.65
N ALA A 117 -12.36 1.37 -2.19
CA ALA A 117 -12.57 1.08 -3.59
C ALA A 117 -14.03 0.73 -3.92
N HIS A 118 -14.82 0.24 -2.95
CA HIS A 118 -16.17 -0.32 -3.13
C HIS A 118 -17.25 0.59 -2.52
#